data_AF-A7X4H7-F1
#
_entry.id   AF-A7X4H7-F1
#
_cell.length_a   1.000
_cell.length_b   1.000
_cell.length_c   1.000
_cell.angle_alpha   90.00
_cell.angle_beta   90.00
_cell.angle_gamma   90.00
#
_symmetry.space_group_name_H-M   'P 1'
#
loop_
_entity.id
_entity.type
_entity.pdbx_description
1 polymer ?
#
loop_
_entity_poly.entity_id
_entity_poly.type
_entity_poly.pdbx_seq_one_letter_code
_entity_poly.pdbx_strand_id
1 'polypeptide(L)' 'DNRGGQDYSYCRRVNGVNIPCEPQDVKCGRLFCRPVSSGMYQVQCNYRFSVNDPDYGMVEPGTKCGNGMVCRNRQCVNV' A
#
# COMPACT_ATOMS: atom_id res chain seq x y z
N ASP A 1 2.98 6.26 -7.69
CA ASP A 1 3.51 5.27 -6.72
C ASP A 1 3.40 5.88 -5.31
N ASN A 2 3.89 5.20 -4.27
CA ASN A 2 3.73 5.68 -2.88
C ASN A 2 4.71 6.77 -2.42
N ARG A 3 5.49 7.36 -3.34
CA ARG A 3 6.46 8.42 -3.01
C ARG A 3 5.83 9.82 -3.01
N GLY A 4 4.61 9.96 -3.54
CA GLY A 4 3.95 11.25 -3.71
C GLY A 4 3.50 11.91 -2.42
N GLY A 5 3.13 11.13 -1.39
CA GLY A 5 2.60 11.65 -0.12
C GLY A 5 1.24 12.35 -0.24
N GLN A 6 0.65 12.40 -1.43
CA GLN A 6 -0.64 13.05 -1.71
C GLN A 6 -1.76 12.01 -1.84
N ASP A 7 -2.99 12.43 -1.54
CA ASP A 7 -4.19 11.60 -1.56
C ASP A 7 -4.02 10.27 -0.82
N TYR A 8 -4.05 9.16 -1.56
CA TYR A 8 -3.88 7.79 -1.07
C TYR A 8 -2.46 7.24 -1.25
N SER A 9 -1.53 8.03 -1.81
CA SER A 9 -0.18 7.59 -2.20
C SER A 9 0.88 7.80 -1.11
N TYR A 10 0.82 7.02 -0.02
CA TYR A 10 1.73 7.17 1.12
C TYR A 10 2.05 5.83 1.79
N CYS A 11 3.06 5.84 2.66
CA CYS A 11 3.45 4.67 3.46
C CYS A 11 2.73 4.62 4.81
N ARG A 12 2.62 5.77 5.48
CA ARG A 12 1.98 5.87 6.79
C ARG A 12 1.29 7.21 6.94
N ARG A 13 0.34 7.29 7.87
CA ARG A 13 -0.34 8.53 8.24
C ARG A 13 -0.15 8.77 9.73
N VAL A 14 0.37 9.95 10.09
CA VAL A 14 0.64 10.34 11.48
C VAL A 14 -0.09 11.64 11.75
N ASN A 15 -0.99 11.65 12.72
CA ASN A 15 -1.79 12.83 13.09
C ASN A 15 -2.46 13.51 11.89
N GLY A 16 -3.02 12.72 10.97
CA GLY A 16 -3.68 13.22 9.77
C GLY A 16 -2.75 13.57 8.61
N VAL A 17 -1.43 13.60 8.82
CA VAL A 17 -0.42 13.91 7.81
C VAL A 17 0.05 12.64 7.11
N ASN A 18 0.00 12.64 5.79
CA ASN A 18 0.50 11.56 4.95
C ASN A 18 2.02 11.63 4.85
N ILE A 19 2.69 10.51 5.14
CA ILE A 19 4.15 10.39 5.05
C ILE A 19 4.48 9.54 3.81
N PRO A 20 5.20 10.10 2.82
CA PRO A 20 5.59 9.36 1.63
C PRO A 20 6.49 8.17 1.98
N CYS A 21 6.50 7.16 1.11
CA CYS A 21 7.45 6.06 1.23
C CYS A 21 8.86 6.47 0.82
N GLU A 22 9.85 5.90 1.50
CA GLU A 22 11.21 5.83 0.96
C GLU A 22 11.26 4.94 -0.29
N PRO A 23 12.26 5.11 -1.17
CA PRO A 23 12.36 4.35 -2.42
C PRO A 23 12.31 2.82 -2.24
N GLN A 24 12.91 2.29 -1.17
CA GLN A 24 12.89 0.86 -0.85
C GLN A 24 11.54 0.35 -0.33
N ASP A 25 10.69 1.25 0.19
CA ASP A 25 9.46 0.91 0.90
C ASP A 25 8.20 1.07 0.04
N VAL A 26 8.35 1.48 -1.22
CA VAL A 26 7.23 1.81 -2.13
C VAL A 26 6.19 0.69 -2.29
N LYS A 27 6.58 -0.55 -2.03
CA LYS A 27 5.72 -1.74 -2.07
C LYS A 27 4.99 -2.06 -0.76
N CYS A 28 5.20 -1.28 0.30
CA CYS A 28 4.63 -1.50 1.63
C CYS A 28 3.68 -0.38 2.10
N GLY A 29 3.40 0.59 1.23
CA GLY A 29 2.38 1.63 1.42
C GLY A 29 1.00 1.21 0.90
N ARG A 30 0.35 2.09 0.12
CA ARG A 30 -0.91 1.80 -0.58
C ARG A 30 -0.77 0.62 -1.53
N LEU A 31 -1.74 -0.29 -1.50
CA LEU A 31 -1.86 -1.35 -2.49
C LEU A 31 -2.42 -0.75 -3.79
N PHE A 32 -1.73 -0.99 -4.91
CA PHE A 32 -2.26 -0.68 -6.24
C PHE A 32 -2.51 -1.99 -6.97
N CYS A 33 -3.72 -2.20 -7.46
CA CYS A 33 -4.03 -3.33 -8.32
C CYS A 33 -4.42 -2.85 -9.71
N ARG A 34 -4.07 -3.66 -10.71
CA ARG A 34 -4.57 -3.52 -12.06
C ARG A 34 -5.85 -4.36 -12.15
N PRO A 35 -7.05 -3.75 -12.26
CA PRO A 35 -8.26 -4.52 -12.43
C PRO A 35 -8.13 -5.32 -13.74
N VAL A 36 -8.37 -6.62 -13.65
CA VAL A 36 -8.50 -7.48 -14.82
C VAL A 36 -9.98 -7.80 -14.95
N SER A 37 -10.57 -7.41 -16.08
CA SER A 37 -11.91 -7.80 -16.46
C SER A 37 -11.83 -9.05 -17.31
N SER A 38 -12.39 -10.17 -16.84
CA SER A 38 -12.55 -11.40 -17.61
C SER A 38 -14.04 -11.70 -17.73
N GLY A 39 -14.62 -11.42 -18.91
CA GLY A 39 -16.07 -11.49 -19.10
C GLY A 39 -16.83 -10.59 -18.12
N MET A 40 -17.77 -11.17 -17.36
CA MET A 40 -18.56 -10.45 -16.34
C MET A 40 -17.83 -10.26 -14.99
N TYR A 41 -16.67 -10.88 -14.77
CA TYR A 41 -15.94 -10.75 -13.51
C TYR A 41 -15.02 -9.52 -13.54
N GLN A 42 -15.30 -8.56 -12.66
CA GLN A 42 -14.41 -7.45 -12.35
C GLN A 42 -13.77 -7.68 -10.99
N VAL A 43 -12.44 -7.86 -10.96
CA VAL A 43 -11.71 -7.91 -9.69
C VAL A 43 -11.80 -6.53 -9.03
N GLN A 44 -12.50 -6.46 -7.90
CA GLN A 44 -12.55 -5.25 -7.09
C GLN A 44 -11.20 -5.05 -6.39
N CYS A 45 -10.50 -3.97 -6.76
CA CYS A 45 -9.31 -3.51 -6.06
C CYS A 45 -9.73 -2.37 -5.12
N ASN A 46 -9.88 -2.70 -3.84
CA ASN A 46 -10.23 -1.73 -2.82
C ASN A 46 -8.97 -1.05 -2.29
N TYR A 47 -8.44 -0.12 -3.06
CA TYR A 47 -7.28 0.68 -2.65
C TYR A 47 -7.66 2.04 -2.07
N ARG A 48 -8.89 2.52 -2.24
CA ARG A 48 -9.25 3.88 -1.81
C ARG A 48 -9.25 3.98 -0.30
N PHE A 49 -8.74 5.10 0.21
CA PHE A 49 -8.64 5.42 1.63
C PHE A 49 -10.01 5.36 2.35
N SER A 50 -10.02 4.88 3.59
CA SER A 50 -11.16 4.91 4.50
C SER A 50 -10.86 5.86 5.68
N VAL A 51 -11.80 6.74 6.02
CA VAL A 51 -11.65 7.65 7.17
C VAL A 51 -11.64 6.89 8.49
N ASN A 52 -12.38 5.79 8.55
CA ASN A 52 -12.57 4.99 9.76
C ASN A 52 -11.45 3.96 9.96
N ASP A 53 -10.75 3.60 8.89
CA ASP A 53 -9.67 2.61 8.91
C ASP A 53 -8.50 3.14 8.08
N PRO A 54 -7.48 3.72 8.74
CA PRO A 54 -6.27 4.22 8.09
C PRO A 54 -5.49 3.16 7.30
N ASP A 55 -5.66 1.88 7.68
CA ASP A 55 -4.96 0.76 7.08
C ASP A 55 -5.74 0.13 5.92
N TYR A 56 -7.04 0.45 5.78
CA TYR A 56 -7.84 0.00 4.66
C TYR A 56 -7.20 0.36 3.32
N GLY A 57 -6.96 -0.65 2.48
CA GLY A 57 -6.31 -0.54 1.17
C GLY A 57 -4.79 -0.37 1.22
N MET A 58 -4.16 -0.46 2.40
CA MET A 58 -2.70 -0.56 2.52
C MET A 58 -2.25 -2.00 2.30
N VAL A 59 -0.97 -2.19 2.00
CA VAL A 59 -0.38 -3.54 1.87
C VAL A 59 -0.31 -4.22 3.24
N GLU A 60 -0.79 -5.46 3.34
CA GLU A 60 -0.82 -6.22 4.58
C GLU A 60 0.60 -6.51 5.12
N PRO A 61 0.82 -6.48 6.45
CA PRO A 61 2.07 -6.94 7.06
C PRO A 61 2.41 -8.38 6.64
N GLY A 62 3.70 -8.68 6.45
CA GLY A 62 4.18 -9.98 5.97
C GLY A 62 4.12 -10.17 4.45
N THR A 63 3.48 -9.25 3.71
CA THR A 63 3.47 -9.31 2.24
C THR A 63 4.89 -9.23 1.68
N LYS A 64 5.22 -10.13 0.76
CA LYS A 64 6.52 -10.13 0.07
C LYS A 64 6.69 -8.83 -0.74
N CYS A 65 7.73 -8.07 -0.44
CA CYS A 65 8.06 -6.82 -1.15
C CYS A 65 9.36 -6.92 -1.97
N GLY A 66 10.20 -7.92 -1.67
CA GLY A 66 11.44 -8.23 -2.37
C GLY A 66 11.84 -9.69 -2.21
N ASN A 67 12.96 -10.09 -2.81
CA ASN A 67 13.50 -11.42 -2.58
C ASN A 67 14.07 -11.51 -1.17
N GLY A 68 13.57 -12.44 -0.36
CA GLY A 68 13.92 -12.54 1.05
C GLY A 68 13.43 -11.37 1.90
N MET A 69 12.45 -10.58 1.42
CA MET A 69 11.98 -9.38 2.11
C MET A 69 10.45 -9.32 2.20
N VAL A 70 9.94 -8.79 3.32
CA VAL A 70 8.52 -8.63 3.63
C VAL A 70 8.21 -7.24 4.20
N CYS A 71 6.96 -6.83 4.07
CA CYS A 71 6.47 -5.60 4.68
C CYS A 71 6.29 -5.76 6.19
N ARG A 72 6.94 -4.91 6.98
CA ARG A 72 6.77 -4.80 8.44
C ARG A 72 6.72 -3.33 8.81
N ASN A 73 5.66 -2.89 9.50
CA ASN A 73 5.46 -1.49 9.88
C ASN A 73 5.62 -0.50 8.70
N ARG A 74 5.06 -0.85 7.54
CA ARG A 74 5.12 -0.04 6.29
C ARG A 74 6.52 0.09 5.67
N GLN A 75 7.47 -0.75 6.10
CA GLN A 75 8.82 -0.82 5.55
C GLN A 75 9.10 -2.18 4.92
N CYS A 76 9.89 -2.23 3.85
CA CYS A 76 10.32 -3.47 3.23
C CYS A 76 11.63 -3.93 3.86
N VAL A 77 11.58 -5.00 4.66
CA VAL A 77 12.71 -5.48 5.47
C VAL A 77 13.02 -6.94 5.13
N ASN A 78 14.25 -7.39 5.40
CA ASN A 78 14.61 -8.81 5.28
C ASN A 78 13.77 -9.68 6.24
N VAL A 79 13.43 -10.89 5.79
CA VAL A 79 12.73 -11.92 6.57
C VAL A 79 13.63 -12.44 7.69
#